data_AF-A0A376DS45-F1
#
_entry.id   AF-A0A376DS45-F1
#
_cell.length_a   1.000
_cell.length_b   1.000
_cell.length_c   1.000
_cell.angle_alpha   90.00
_cell.angle_beta   90.00
_cell.angle_gamma   90.00
#
_symmetry.space_group_name_H-M   'P 1'
#
loop_
_entity.id
_entity.type
_entity.pdbx_description
1 polymer ?
#
loop_
_entity_poly.entity_id
_entity_poly.type
_entity_poly.pdbx_seq_one_letter_code
_entity_poly.pdbx_strand_id
1 'polypeptide(L)'
;MRKNSKKSFQNLVSTNKEYVIERYKHIQQGENWQAIPKKLMANYKDLNNCHSGIYRRLRADSPSVVIANYRKNMLIHPFQDRGLSVREAARLQSFPDNFIFKGSLMNKQQQIGNAVPPLLANAIVLQIIKTNNEYISSSDRNN
;
A
#
# COMPACT_ATOMS: atom_id res chain seq x y z
N MET A 1 -10.99 1.16 -10.78
CA MET A 1 -10.43 -0.12 -10.27
C MET A 1 -11.44 -1.27 -10.15
N ARG A 2 -12.74 -1.02 -9.93
CA ARG A 2 -13.79 -2.06 -9.80
C ARG A 2 -14.53 -2.45 -11.09
N LYS A 3 -14.26 -1.80 -12.23
CA LYS A 3 -15.06 -1.92 -13.48
C LYS A 3 -15.43 -3.38 -13.86
N ASN A 4 -14.55 -4.35 -13.56
CA ASN A 4 -14.74 -5.76 -13.92
C ASN A 4 -14.82 -6.73 -12.72
N SER A 5 -15.11 -6.26 -11.50
CA SER A 5 -15.19 -7.14 -10.32
C SER A 5 -16.48 -6.95 -9.52
N LYS A 6 -17.29 -8.02 -9.47
CA LYS A 6 -18.53 -8.07 -8.66
C LYS A 6 -18.27 -8.40 -7.18
N LYS A 7 -17.07 -8.86 -6.83
CA LYS A 7 -16.66 -9.26 -5.47
C LYS A 7 -15.25 -8.77 -5.14
N SER A 8 -14.92 -8.67 -3.86
CA SER A 8 -13.58 -8.28 -3.41
C SER A 8 -12.72 -9.52 -3.18
N PHE A 9 -11.97 -9.95 -4.20
CA PHE A 9 -11.09 -11.12 -4.10
C PHE A 9 -9.83 -10.82 -3.27
N GLN A 10 -9.34 -11.82 -2.56
CA GLN A 10 -8.09 -11.74 -1.77
C GLN A 10 -8.09 -10.60 -0.74
N ASN A 11 -9.24 -10.32 -0.12
CA ASN A 11 -9.36 -9.37 1.00
C ASN A 11 -8.81 -9.97 2.31
N LEU A 12 -7.54 -10.38 2.28
CA LEU A 12 -6.86 -11.10 3.36
C LEU A 12 -6.07 -10.11 4.22
N VAL A 13 -6.14 -10.27 5.53
CA VAL A 13 -5.44 -9.43 6.52
C VAL A 13 -4.47 -10.30 7.33
N SER A 14 -3.38 -9.71 7.81
CA SER A 14 -2.47 -10.42 8.71
C SER A 14 -3.10 -10.57 10.09
N THR A 15 -3.04 -11.79 10.65
CA THR A 15 -3.40 -12.03 12.05
C THR A 15 -2.33 -11.42 12.94
N ASN A 16 -2.74 -10.55 13.87
CA ASN A 16 -1.87 -9.90 14.82
C ASN A 16 -2.11 -10.45 16.22
N LYS A 17 -1.09 -10.37 17.08
CA LYS A 17 -1.22 -10.69 18.51
C LYS A 17 -2.14 -9.68 19.19
N GLU A 18 -2.80 -10.08 20.28
CA GLU A 18 -3.76 -9.23 21.00
C GLU A 18 -3.18 -7.88 21.42
N TYR A 19 -1.96 -7.87 21.97
CA TYR A 19 -1.30 -6.62 22.38
C TYR A 19 -1.06 -5.66 21.19
N VAL A 20 -0.93 -6.17 19.96
CA VAL A 20 -0.78 -5.33 18.76
C VAL A 20 -2.12 -4.70 18.42
N ILE A 21 -3.21 -5.46 18.53
CA ILE A 21 -4.56 -4.97 18.31
C ILE A 21 -4.89 -3.89 19.35
N GLU A 22 -4.47 -4.09 20.61
CA GLU A 22 -4.63 -3.10 21.67
C GLU A 22 -3.92 -1.77 21.34
N ARG A 23 -2.75 -1.82 20.74
CA ARG A 23 -2.05 -0.60 20.27
C ARG A 23 -2.84 0.14 19.19
N TYR A 24 -3.46 -0.59 18.26
CA TYR A 24 -4.23 0.03 17.18
C TYR A 24 -5.35 0.93 17.71
N LYS A 25 -6.02 0.52 18.79
CA LYS A 25 -7.12 1.27 19.40
C LYS A 25 -6.74 2.69 19.87
N HIS A 26 -5.46 2.92 20.17
CA HIS A 26 -4.96 4.22 20.62
C HIS A 26 -4.59 5.17 19.49
N ILE A 27 -4.60 4.71 18.24
CA ILE A 27 -4.08 5.47 17.11
C ILE A 27 -5.27 5.97 16.31
N GLN A 28 -5.44 7.28 16.20
CA GLN A 28 -6.46 7.92 15.39
C GLN A 28 -5.99 8.09 13.94
N GLN A 29 -6.89 8.49 13.03
CA GLN A 29 -6.54 8.66 11.61
C GLN A 29 -5.42 9.69 11.43
N GLY A 30 -4.35 9.30 10.74
CA GLY A 30 -3.18 10.13 10.52
C GLY A 30 -2.11 10.04 11.61
N GLU A 31 -2.45 9.47 12.77
CA GLU A 31 -1.49 9.21 13.85
C GLU A 31 -0.65 7.95 13.58
N ASN A 32 0.37 7.76 14.42
CA ASN A 32 1.32 6.67 14.32
C ASN A 32 1.64 6.10 15.72
N TRP A 33 2.76 5.36 15.83
CA TRP A 33 3.22 4.76 17.08
C TRP A 33 3.32 5.73 18.27
N GLN A 34 3.49 7.04 18.05
CA GLN A 34 3.63 8.04 19.11
C GLN A 34 2.36 8.22 19.95
N ALA A 35 1.19 7.91 19.38
CA ALA A 35 -0.09 7.94 20.11
C ALA A 35 -0.25 6.73 21.06
N ILE A 36 0.58 5.69 20.92
CA ILE A 36 0.50 4.49 21.75
C ILE A 36 1.06 4.80 23.15
N PRO A 37 0.34 4.49 24.24
CA PRO A 37 0.86 4.58 25.60
C PRO A 37 2.18 3.81 25.75
N LYS A 38 3.22 4.45 26.34
CA LYS A 38 4.56 3.86 26.50
C LYS A 38 4.56 2.47 27.14
N LYS A 39 3.64 2.21 28.10
CA LYS A 39 3.45 0.90 28.73
C LYS A 39 3.17 -0.23 27.74
N LEU A 40 2.43 0.07 26.66
CA LEU A 40 2.11 -0.91 25.61
C LEU A 40 3.25 -1.08 24.62
N MET A 41 4.29 -0.22 24.65
CA MET A 41 5.48 -0.28 23.80
C MET A 41 6.71 -0.84 24.53
N ALA A 42 6.57 -1.38 25.74
CA ALA A 42 7.68 -1.86 26.56
C ALA A 42 8.57 -2.93 25.91
N ASN A 43 8.07 -3.62 24.87
CA ASN A 43 8.85 -4.63 24.13
C ASN A 43 9.73 -4.03 23.02
N TYR A 44 9.67 -2.72 22.76
CA TYR A 44 10.60 -2.05 21.85
C TYR A 44 11.88 -1.70 22.59
N LYS A 45 13.04 -2.11 22.02
CA LYS A 45 14.36 -1.87 22.62
C LYS A 45 14.68 -0.38 22.76
N ASP A 46 14.31 0.41 21.75
CA ASP A 46 14.50 1.86 21.73
C ASP A 46 13.39 2.50 20.88
N LEU A 47 12.65 3.42 21.49
CA LEU A 47 11.58 4.17 20.84
C LEU A 47 12.13 5.25 19.90
N ASN A 48 13.36 5.72 20.10
CA ASN A 48 13.98 6.72 19.23
C ASN A 48 14.30 6.16 17.84
N ASN A 49 14.43 4.84 17.73
CA ASN A 49 14.61 4.15 16.45
C ASN A 49 13.29 3.85 15.72
N CYS A 50 12.15 4.25 16.28
CA CYS A 50 10.86 4.07 15.63
C CYS A 50 10.61 5.19 14.61
N HIS A 51 10.72 4.84 13.32
CA HIS A 51 10.39 5.76 12.24
C HIS A 51 8.91 6.15 12.25
N SER A 52 8.61 7.35 11.73
CA SER A 52 7.25 7.92 11.66
C SER A 52 6.22 7.08 10.88
N GLY A 53 6.70 6.15 10.05
CA GLY A 53 5.87 5.22 9.28
C GLY A 53 5.38 4.00 10.06
N ILE A 54 5.92 3.74 11.25
CA ILE A 54 5.53 2.59 12.09
C ILE A 54 4.16 2.86 12.73
N TYR A 55 3.26 1.87 12.69
CA TYR A 55 1.88 1.96 13.21
C TYR A 55 1.07 3.11 12.61
N ARG A 56 1.36 3.54 11.38
CA ARG A 56 0.64 4.66 10.77
C ARG A 56 -0.79 4.25 10.42
N ARG A 57 -1.80 4.93 11.00
CA ARG A 57 -3.19 4.80 10.55
C ARG A 57 -3.45 5.72 9.38
N LEU A 58 -3.94 5.14 8.28
CA LEU A 58 -4.30 5.92 7.10
C LEU A 58 -5.49 6.83 7.39
N ARG A 59 -5.54 7.97 6.68
CA ARG A 59 -6.73 8.81 6.65
C ARG A 59 -7.60 8.41 5.47
N ALA A 60 -8.90 8.47 5.64
CA ALA A 60 -9.84 8.16 4.57
C ALA A 60 -9.95 9.28 3.51
N ASP A 61 -9.63 10.51 3.90
CA ASP A 61 -9.79 11.74 3.12
C ASP A 61 -8.50 12.22 2.44
N SER A 62 -7.38 11.50 2.61
CA SER A 62 -6.09 11.89 2.06
C SER A 62 -5.45 10.76 1.25
N PRO A 63 -4.50 11.08 0.34
CA PRO A 63 -3.64 10.07 -0.26
C PRO A 63 -2.94 9.21 0.81
N SER A 64 -2.73 7.94 0.49
CA SER A 64 -1.97 7.03 1.34
C SER A 64 -0.49 7.40 1.34
N VAL A 65 0.21 7.06 2.42
CA VAL A 65 1.67 6.92 2.39
C VAL A 65 2.09 5.75 1.47
N VAL A 66 3.38 5.68 1.17
CA VAL A 66 3.95 4.66 0.27
C VAL A 66 3.64 3.24 0.77
N ILE A 67 3.17 2.37 -0.14
CA ILE A 67 2.73 1.00 0.12
C ILE A 67 3.88 -0.03 0.05
N ALA A 68 5.16 0.41 0.08
CA ALA A 68 6.30 -0.49 -0.11
C ALA A 68 6.41 -1.61 0.94
N ASN A 69 6.59 -1.26 2.22
CA ASN A 69 6.73 -2.23 3.30
C ASN A 69 5.52 -2.20 4.25
N TYR A 70 4.30 -2.06 3.71
CA TYR A 70 3.10 -1.76 4.50
C TYR A 70 2.81 -2.75 5.63
N ARG A 71 3.20 -4.02 5.48
CA ARG A 71 3.11 -5.04 6.55
C ARG A 71 4.10 -4.74 7.69
N LYS A 72 5.38 -4.50 7.37
CA LYS A 72 6.42 -4.21 8.37
C LYS A 72 6.19 -2.86 9.06
N ASN A 73 5.69 -1.88 8.31
CA ASN A 73 5.28 -0.57 8.82
C ASN A 73 3.97 -0.64 9.61
N MET A 74 3.24 -1.76 9.55
CA MET A 74 1.98 -1.98 10.23
C MET A 74 0.95 -0.90 9.87
N LEU A 75 0.81 -0.59 8.58
CA LEU A 75 -0.18 0.39 8.12
C LEU A 75 -1.59 -0.07 8.50
N ILE A 76 -2.31 0.81 9.19
CA ILE A 76 -3.60 0.50 9.82
C ILE A 76 -4.73 1.05 8.95
N HIS A 77 -5.80 0.27 8.84
CA HIS A 77 -7.02 0.68 8.17
C HIS A 77 -7.61 1.95 8.82
N PRO A 78 -8.18 2.91 8.06
CA PRO A 78 -8.65 4.19 8.63
C PRO A 78 -9.70 4.06 9.73
N PHE A 79 -10.55 3.04 9.64
CA PHE A 79 -11.72 2.87 10.52
C PHE A 79 -11.70 1.59 11.38
N GLN A 80 -10.72 0.70 11.17
CA GLN A 80 -10.74 -0.63 11.78
C GLN A 80 -9.40 -0.93 12.43
N ASP A 81 -9.40 -1.62 13.57
CA ASP A 81 -8.20 -1.97 14.33
C ASP A 81 -7.50 -3.20 13.76
N ARG A 82 -7.11 -3.07 12.49
CA ARG A 82 -6.37 -4.09 11.74
C ARG A 82 -5.44 -3.43 10.72
N GLY A 83 -4.45 -4.20 10.29
CA GLY A 83 -3.65 -3.83 9.14
C GLY A 83 -4.47 -3.76 7.85
N LEU A 84 -3.92 -3.09 6.83
CA LEU A 84 -4.47 -3.13 5.48
C LEU A 84 -4.53 -4.56 4.96
N SER A 85 -5.62 -4.86 4.26
CA SER A 85 -5.74 -6.11 3.53
C SER A 85 -4.88 -6.09 2.27
N VAL A 86 -4.56 -7.28 1.74
CA VAL A 86 -3.89 -7.43 0.44
C VAL A 86 -4.65 -6.68 -0.65
N ARG A 87 -5.99 -6.76 -0.65
CA ARG A 87 -6.79 -6.09 -1.68
C ARG A 87 -6.83 -4.57 -1.49
N GLU A 88 -6.84 -4.07 -0.27
CA GLU A 88 -6.77 -2.62 0.02
C GLU A 88 -5.43 -2.05 -0.46
N ALA A 89 -4.32 -2.69 -0.08
CA ALA A 89 -2.99 -2.29 -0.52
C ALA A 89 -2.83 -2.36 -2.06
N ALA A 90 -3.38 -3.40 -2.70
CA ALA A 90 -3.36 -3.54 -4.15
C ALA A 90 -4.12 -2.40 -4.85
N ARG A 91 -5.28 -1.98 -4.31
CA ARG A 91 -6.02 -0.82 -4.83
C ARG A 91 -5.24 0.47 -4.68
N LEU A 92 -4.57 0.68 -3.55
CA LEU A 92 -3.71 1.85 -3.36
C LEU A 92 -2.55 1.86 -4.36
N GLN A 93 -2.05 0.69 -4.75
CA GLN A 93 -1.07 0.51 -5.83
C GLN A 93 -1.71 0.49 -7.23
N SER A 94 -2.98 0.89 -7.39
CA SER A 94 -3.70 0.96 -8.67
C SER A 94 -3.93 -0.37 -9.41
N PHE A 95 -3.75 -1.51 -8.74
CA PHE A 95 -4.08 -2.80 -9.35
C PHE A 95 -5.59 -2.95 -9.57
N PRO A 96 -6.01 -3.56 -10.70
CA PRO A 96 -7.41 -3.86 -10.91
C PRO A 96 -7.87 -4.98 -9.95
N ASP A 97 -9.13 -4.96 -9.56
CA ASP A 97 -9.68 -5.89 -8.56
C ASP A 97 -9.65 -7.36 -9.01
N ASN A 98 -9.57 -7.61 -10.32
CA ASN A 98 -9.47 -8.95 -10.92
C ASN A 98 -8.02 -9.47 -11.03
N PHE A 99 -7.01 -8.67 -10.69
CA PHE A 99 -5.62 -9.14 -10.64
C PHE A 99 -5.44 -10.10 -9.46
N ILE A 100 -4.87 -11.29 -9.72
CA ILE A 100 -4.72 -12.36 -8.73
C ILE A 100 -3.25 -12.53 -8.36
N PHE A 101 -2.92 -12.20 -7.11
CA PHE A 101 -1.58 -12.42 -6.55
C PHE A 101 -1.41 -13.88 -6.12
N LYS A 102 -0.24 -14.47 -6.38
CA LYS A 102 0.04 -15.91 -6.12
C LYS A 102 0.93 -16.10 -4.89
N GLY A 103 0.92 -17.30 -4.31
CA GLY A 103 1.74 -17.68 -3.16
C GLY A 103 1.13 -17.37 -1.79
N SER A 104 1.95 -17.44 -0.74
CA SER A 104 1.55 -17.19 0.66
C SER A 104 1.07 -15.75 0.88
N LEU A 105 0.42 -15.46 2.02
CA LEU A 105 0.01 -14.09 2.37
C LEU A 105 1.21 -13.12 2.32
N MET A 106 2.35 -13.54 2.87
CA MET A 106 3.58 -12.75 2.86
C MET A 106 4.09 -12.49 1.43
N ASN A 107 4.05 -13.50 0.56
CA ASN A 107 4.47 -13.33 -0.84
C ASN A 107 3.57 -12.34 -1.59
N LYS A 108 2.25 -12.38 -1.35
CA LYS A 108 1.30 -11.43 -1.93
C LYS A 108 1.57 -10.00 -1.44
N GLN A 109 1.83 -9.83 -0.14
CA GLN A 109 2.18 -8.53 0.44
C GLN A 109 3.47 -7.97 -0.18
N GLN A 110 4.50 -8.81 -0.36
CA GLN A 110 5.76 -8.42 -0.98
C GLN A 110 5.60 -8.03 -2.46
N GLN A 111 4.81 -8.79 -3.23
CA GLN A 111 4.50 -8.46 -4.63
C GLN A 111 3.87 -7.08 -4.75
N ILE A 112 2.90 -6.74 -3.89
CA ILE A 112 2.24 -5.43 -3.89
C ILE A 112 3.19 -4.32 -3.46
N GLY A 113 4.04 -4.60 -2.46
CA GLY A 113 5.00 -3.65 -1.94
C GLY A 113 6.06 -3.23 -2.95
N ASN A 114 6.59 -4.19 -3.70
CA ASN A 114 7.65 -3.95 -4.67
C ASN A 114 7.14 -3.53 -6.05
N ALA A 115 5.82 -3.59 -6.28
CA ALA A 115 5.25 -3.29 -7.59
C ALA A 115 5.35 -1.80 -7.94
N VAL A 116 5.54 -1.52 -9.22
CA VAL A 116 5.21 -0.23 -9.82
C VAL A 116 3.69 -0.17 -10.02
N PRO A 117 3.01 0.92 -9.62
CA PRO A 117 1.57 1.06 -9.84
C PRO A 117 1.20 0.91 -11.32
N PRO A 118 0.24 0.02 -11.71
CA PRO A 118 -0.13 -0.15 -13.11
C PRO A 118 -0.57 1.12 -13.84
N LEU A 119 -1.27 2.05 -13.17
CA LEU A 119 -1.66 3.32 -13.80
C LEU A 119 -0.46 4.22 -14.08
N LEU A 120 0.55 4.23 -13.21
CA LEU A 120 1.78 4.97 -13.43
C LEU A 120 2.56 4.38 -14.61
N ALA A 121 2.73 3.04 -14.63
CA ALA A 121 3.40 2.35 -15.73
C ALA A 121 2.70 2.63 -17.07
N ASN A 122 1.37 2.57 -17.10
CA ASN A 122 0.59 2.86 -18.29
C ASN A 122 0.80 4.29 -18.80
N ALA A 123 0.80 5.29 -17.92
CA ALA A 123 1.03 6.69 -18.30
C ALA A 123 2.43 6.89 -18.91
N ILE A 124 3.46 6.29 -18.32
CA ILE A 124 4.84 6.35 -18.83
C ILE A 124 4.92 5.70 -20.22
N VAL A 125 4.38 4.49 -20.39
CA VAL A 125 4.43 3.76 -21.66
C VAL A 125 3.69 4.50 -22.77
N LEU A 126 2.52 5.08 -22.49
CA LEU A 126 1.78 5.88 -23.47
C LEU A 126 2.61 7.09 -23.93
N GLN A 127 3.32 7.74 -23.02
CA GLN A 127 4.19 8.87 -23.37
C GLN A 127 5.37 8.42 -24.23
N ILE A 128 6.00 7.27 -23.91
CA ILE A 128 7.09 6.71 -24.71
C ILE A 128 6.61 6.39 -26.13
N ILE A 129 5.45 5.75 -26.29
CA ILE A 129 4.86 5.43 -27.60
C ILE A 129 4.61 6.71 -28.40
N LYS A 130 4.03 7.74 -27.76
CA LYS A 130 3.78 9.03 -28.41
C LYS A 130 5.08 9.65 -28.93
N THR A 131 6.10 9.78 -28.07
CA THR A 131 7.39 10.36 -28.44
C THR A 131 8.06 9.56 -29.56
N ASN A 132 7.98 8.23 -29.52
CA ASN A 132 8.55 7.37 -30.56
C ASN A 132 7.87 7.56 -31.93
N ASN A 133 6.53 7.69 -31.96
CA ASN A 133 5.79 7.92 -33.19
C ASN A 133 6.07 9.30 -33.80
N GLU A 134 6.23 10.33 -32.97
CA GLU A 134 6.64 11.67 -33.39
C GLU A 134 8.05 11.67 -34.00
N TYR A 135 8.98 10.94 -33.39
CA TYR A 135 10.34 10.76 -33.90
C TYR A 135 10.33 10.11 -35.29
N ILE A 136 9.65 8.96 -35.46
CA ILE A 136 9.56 8.25 -36.74
C ILE A 136 8.94 9.14 -37.83
N SER A 137 7.86 9.85 -37.51
CA SER A 137 7.19 10.76 -38.47
C SER A 137 8.05 11.97 -38.85
N SER A 138 9.04 12.34 -38.03
CA SER A 138 9.99 13.41 -38.35
C SER A 138 11.17 12.93 -39.19
N SER A 139 11.64 11.69 -38.98
CA SER A 139 12.70 11.09 -39.80
C SER A 139 12.23 10.79 -41.22
N ASP A 140 10.98 10.33 -41.38
CA ASP A 140 10.42 10.00 -42.71
C ASP A 140 10.15 11.24 -43.58
N ARG A 141 10.10 12.44 -42.98
CA ARG A 141 9.95 13.71 -43.71
C ARG A 141 11.27 14.33 -44.17
N ASN A 142 12.38 13.85 -43.61
CA ASN A 142 13.73 14.36 -43.88
C ASN A 142 14.55 13.45 -44.81
N ASN A 143 13.90 12.45 -45.42
CA ASN A 143 14.47 11.50 -46.38
C ASN A 143 13.58 11.47 -47.64
#